data_AF-G6EEZ5-F1
#
_entry.id   AF-G6EEZ5-F1
#
_cell.length_a   1.000
_cell.length_b   1.000
_cell.length_c   1.000
_cell.angle_alpha   90.00
_cell.angle_beta   90.00
_cell.angle_gamma   90.00
#
_symmetry.space_group_name_H-M   'P 1'
#
loop_
_entity.id
_entity.type
_entity.pdbx_description
1 polymer ?
#
loop_
_entity_poly.entity_id
_entity_poly.type
_entity_poly.pdbx_seq_one_letter_code
_entity_poly.pdbx_strand_id
1 'polypeptide(L)'
;MADIQDVCADHAEDRQIDVVALGIVTAAILLFVATGSEVGPAVVRSILERGPGPDNFILNAFLLNIAIIIFGWSRYRQLCDEIKLRKRAERQARLLAETDPLTGYLNRRSFNTGVAKLLADNQAEDRAVVLMMIDLDNFKQINDYNGHKTGDLLLQECARRISASLPQQAIVGRIGGDEFAVALAFDKGRDEILDRVAESLVDRMSRPIAIEALRLEVTASVGLARSDLLGIDEELPDARTLLERADIAMYHAKRRGRNSYYWFEAQMADEMRFRSEIEHGIRQGIPRQEFVPFYEQQIDLQTGKLIGFEMLARWDSPKFGIVAPDLFIPIAEEIGAIADLSESVISQALEDAKTWDDHLTLSVNISPLQLRDPWFAQKLIKLLIEAKFPPHRLEIEITESCLHQNIGLVRSLITSLKNQGIKVSLDDFGTGYSSLAQLRSLPFDRIKIDRSFVSSLVDNKDSAAIVNAIAQLGKGLDMPITAEGIENGAVLERLMEFGSITGQGYYYGRPQPAREVSEWLGGIELIANRQFLESELPQLRCAASQEVPAPQPEAPDAPSDPAIKPAKRA
;
A
#
# COMPACT_ATOMS: atom_id res chain seq x y z
N MET A 1 30.83 34.32 -6.73
CA MET A 1 31.67 35.54 -6.61
C MET A 1 30.87 36.84 -6.64
N ALA A 2 29.64 36.87 -7.20
CA ALA A 2 28.76 38.04 -7.15
C ALA A 2 28.14 38.29 -5.76
N ASP A 3 27.78 37.25 -4.99
CA ASP A 3 27.15 37.41 -3.66
C ASP A 3 28.07 37.92 -2.54
N ILE A 4 29.40 37.83 -2.69
CA ILE A 4 30.35 38.30 -1.67
C ILE A 4 30.62 39.81 -1.80
N GLN A 5 30.43 40.37 -3.00
CA GLN A 5 30.60 41.81 -3.23
C GLN A 5 29.41 42.63 -2.71
N ASP A 6 28.18 42.11 -2.81
CA ASP A 6 26.99 42.80 -2.27
C ASP A 6 26.98 42.83 -0.74
N VAL A 7 27.35 41.73 -0.06
CA VAL A 7 27.40 41.67 1.41
C VAL A 7 28.51 42.56 2.00
N CYS A 8 29.64 42.70 1.30
CA CYS A 8 30.72 43.59 1.73
C CYS A 8 30.43 45.08 1.48
N ALA A 9 29.64 45.42 0.45
CA ALA A 9 29.20 46.78 0.19
C ALA A 9 28.19 47.26 1.24
N ASP A 10 27.22 46.41 1.59
CA ASP A 10 26.19 46.70 2.61
C ASP A 10 26.81 46.94 4.00
N HIS A 11 27.87 46.19 4.35
CA HIS A 11 28.59 46.38 5.61
C HIS A 11 29.49 47.63 5.67
N ALA A 12 29.91 48.19 4.54
CA ALA A 12 30.71 49.41 4.50
C ALA A 12 29.84 50.66 4.67
N GLU A 13 28.65 50.67 4.05
CA GLU A 13 27.67 51.75 4.17
C GLU A 13 27.08 51.84 5.58
N ASP A 14 26.68 50.70 6.18
CA ASP A 14 26.18 50.64 7.56
C ASP A 14 27.21 51.18 8.57
N ARG A 15 28.51 50.88 8.35
CA ARG A 15 29.58 51.32 9.24
C ARG A 15 29.84 52.83 9.15
N GLN A 16 29.63 53.43 7.98
CA GLN A 16 29.81 54.87 7.77
C GLN A 16 28.64 55.67 8.36
N ILE A 17 27.42 55.13 8.25
CA ILE A 17 26.21 55.68 8.88
C ILE A 17 26.32 55.63 10.41
N ASP A 18 26.85 54.54 10.97
CA ASP A 18 27.08 54.39 12.41
C ASP A 18 28.09 55.39 12.98
N VAL A 19 29.18 55.70 12.25
CA VAL A 19 30.19 56.68 12.70
C VAL A 19 29.62 58.11 12.71
N VAL A 20 28.83 58.48 11.71
CA VAL A 20 28.19 59.79 11.63
C VAL A 20 27.12 59.93 12.72
N ALA A 21 26.29 58.90 12.94
CA ALA A 21 25.30 58.87 14.00
C ALA A 21 25.94 58.96 15.40
N LEU A 22 27.04 58.23 15.63
CA LEU A 22 27.81 58.28 16.88
C LEU A 22 28.42 59.67 17.11
N GLY A 23 28.91 60.33 16.05
CA GLY A 23 29.41 61.71 16.10
C GLY A 23 28.33 62.71 16.50
N ILE A 24 27.13 62.60 15.92
CA ILE A 24 25.99 63.49 16.22
C ILE A 24 25.50 63.28 17.66
N VAL A 25 25.38 62.03 18.12
CA VAL A 25 24.98 61.71 19.51
C VAL A 25 26.00 62.24 20.51
N THR A 26 27.30 62.08 20.23
CA THR A 26 28.39 62.59 21.09
C THR A 26 28.35 64.12 21.17
N ALA A 27 28.16 64.81 20.04
CA ALA A 27 28.03 66.26 20.00
C ALA A 27 26.79 66.76 20.75
N ALA A 28 25.64 66.09 20.61
CA ALA A 28 24.40 66.42 21.32
C ALA A 28 24.55 66.28 22.84
N ILE A 29 25.19 65.20 23.31
CA ILE A 29 25.48 64.97 24.74
C ILE A 29 26.44 66.03 25.28
N LEU A 30 27.52 66.35 24.56
CA LEU A 30 28.47 67.39 24.96
C LEU A 30 27.80 68.77 25.05
N LEU A 31 26.97 69.11 24.06
CA LEU A 31 26.22 70.36 24.05
C LEU A 31 25.17 70.40 25.19
N PHE A 32 24.56 69.27 25.54
CA PHE A 32 23.60 69.17 26.64
C PHE A 32 24.29 69.38 27.99
N VAL A 33 25.47 68.77 28.18
CA VAL A 33 26.29 68.97 29.40
C VAL A 33 26.77 70.42 29.52
N ALA A 34 27.25 71.01 28.43
CA ALA A 34 27.73 72.39 28.42
C ALA A 34 26.61 73.39 28.76
N THR A 35 25.49 73.34 28.04
CA THR A 35 24.34 74.25 28.27
C THR A 35 23.64 73.97 29.60
N GLY A 36 23.57 72.72 30.05
CA GLY A 36 22.99 72.35 31.35
C GLY A 36 23.80 72.88 32.55
N SER A 37 25.13 72.97 32.41
CA SER A 37 26.01 73.50 33.46
C SER A 37 25.82 75.00 33.74
N GLU A 38 25.34 75.76 32.75
CA GLU A 38 25.03 77.19 32.89
C GLU A 38 23.57 77.43 33.30
N VAL A 39 22.63 76.70 32.70
CA VAL A 39 21.18 76.87 32.95
C VAL A 39 20.78 76.33 34.33
N GLY A 40 21.29 75.16 34.75
CA GLY A 40 20.89 74.52 36.01
C GLY A 40 21.10 75.41 37.24
N PRO A 41 22.30 75.95 37.49
CA PRO A 41 22.57 76.84 38.62
C PRO A 41 21.82 78.18 38.54
N ALA A 42 21.52 78.68 37.34
CA ALA A 42 20.76 79.93 37.14
C ALA A 42 19.26 79.75 37.45
N VAL A 43 18.67 78.63 37.05
CA VAL A 43 17.28 78.27 37.39
C VAL A 43 17.11 78.08 38.90
N VAL A 44 18.04 77.35 39.55
CA VAL A 44 18.01 77.12 41.01
C VAL A 44 18.13 78.43 41.78
N ARG A 45 19.00 79.34 41.34
CA ARG A 45 19.16 80.68 41.94
C ARG A 45 17.91 81.55 41.79
N SER A 46 17.24 81.49 40.64
CA SER A 46 15.98 82.19 40.39
C SER A 46 14.84 81.68 41.28
N ILE A 47 14.72 80.35 41.45
CA ILE A 47 13.68 79.73 42.30
C ILE A 47 13.91 80.00 43.79
N LEU A 48 15.16 80.12 44.23
CA LEU A 48 15.53 80.48 45.60
C LEU A 48 15.49 82.01 45.87
N GLU A 49 14.84 82.78 44.99
CA GLU A 49 14.71 84.25 45.04
C GLU A 49 16.05 85.03 45.10
N ARG A 50 17.15 84.44 44.59
CA ARG A 50 18.49 85.02 44.62
C ARG A 50 19.10 85.13 43.22
N GLY A 51 18.68 86.14 42.47
CA GLY A 51 19.38 86.62 41.26
C GLY A 51 18.54 86.58 39.97
N PRO A 52 19.04 87.21 38.89
CA PRO A 52 18.37 87.17 37.58
C PRO A 52 18.31 85.74 37.04
N GLY A 53 17.21 85.40 36.36
CA GLY A 53 17.02 84.10 35.71
C GLY A 53 18.04 83.81 34.60
N PRO A 54 18.09 82.57 34.09
CA PRO A 54 18.96 82.21 32.97
C PRO A 54 18.66 83.07 31.73
N ASP A 55 19.69 83.29 30.90
CA ASP A 55 19.50 83.92 29.59
C ASP A 55 18.52 83.10 28.75
N ASN A 56 17.50 83.77 28.21
CA ASN A 56 16.49 83.15 27.35
C ASN A 56 17.10 82.40 26.16
N PHE A 57 18.23 82.87 25.63
CA PHE A 57 18.93 82.19 24.53
C PHE A 57 19.47 80.82 24.94
N ILE A 58 20.15 80.75 26.08
CA ILE A 58 20.76 79.51 26.60
C ILE A 58 19.67 78.54 27.06
N LEU A 59 18.62 79.05 27.69
CA LEU A 59 17.45 78.25 28.08
C LEU A 59 16.75 77.63 26.86
N ASN A 60 16.52 78.41 25.79
CA ASN A 60 15.94 77.91 24.54
C ASN A 60 16.85 76.87 23.86
N ALA A 61 18.17 77.08 23.84
CA ALA A 61 19.13 76.13 23.30
C ALA A 61 19.15 74.81 24.08
N PHE A 62 19.06 74.87 25.41
CA PHE A 62 18.99 73.70 26.29
C PHE A 62 17.69 72.90 26.07
N LEU A 63 16.54 73.57 26.01
CA LEU A 63 15.25 72.93 25.74
C LEU A 63 15.21 72.30 24.34
N LEU A 64 15.77 72.97 23.33
CA LEU A 64 15.88 72.43 21.98
C LEU A 64 16.75 71.17 21.94
N ASN A 65 17.86 71.16 22.67
CA ASN A 65 18.73 69.98 22.75
C ASN A 65 18.01 68.79 23.44
N ILE A 66 17.30 69.04 24.54
CA ILE A 66 16.44 68.01 25.17
C ILE A 66 15.42 67.46 24.17
N ALA A 67 14.74 68.34 23.43
CA ALA A 67 13.77 67.92 22.42
C ALA A 67 14.39 67.06 21.32
N ILE A 68 15.59 67.42 20.84
CA ILE A 68 16.33 66.64 19.84
C ILE A 68 16.75 65.27 20.41
N ILE A 69 17.21 65.20 21.65
CA ILE A 69 17.59 63.93 22.30
C ILE A 69 16.37 63.02 22.46
N ILE A 70 15.24 63.56 22.95
CA ILE A 70 13.99 62.79 23.10
C ILE A 70 13.48 62.31 21.74
N PHE A 71 13.49 63.18 20.72
CA PHE A 71 13.09 62.82 19.36
C PHE A 71 14.01 61.75 18.76
N GLY A 72 15.34 61.90 18.90
CA GLY A 72 16.33 60.93 18.44
C GLY A 72 16.18 59.58 19.14
N TRP A 73 15.97 59.57 20.44
CA TRP A 73 15.69 58.36 21.22
C TRP A 73 14.40 57.68 20.80
N SER A 74 13.32 58.45 20.59
CA SER A 74 12.05 57.94 20.07
C SER A 74 12.24 57.32 18.68
N ARG A 75 12.99 57.98 17.79
CA ARG A 75 13.25 57.48 16.43
C ARG A 75 14.12 56.22 16.44
N TYR A 76 15.15 56.17 17.28
CA TYR A 76 15.99 54.98 17.45
C TYR A 76 15.19 53.78 17.96
N ARG A 77 14.30 53.99 18.95
CA ARG A 77 13.38 52.94 19.42
C ARG A 77 12.47 52.43 18.30
N GLN A 78 11.86 53.33 17.53
CA GLN A 78 11.02 52.97 16.38
C GLN A 78 11.78 52.13 15.35
N LEU A 79 12.99 52.53 14.98
CA LEU A 79 13.82 51.79 14.02
C LEU A 79 14.19 50.40 14.55
N CYS A 80 14.58 50.30 15.82
CA CYS A 80 14.87 49.02 16.47
C CYS A 80 13.66 48.08 16.46
N ASP A 81 12.47 48.61 16.73
CA ASP A 81 11.24 47.83 16.73
C ASP A 81 10.84 47.39 15.32
N GLU A 82 11.02 48.26 14.31
CA GLU A 82 10.78 47.94 12.89
C GLU A 82 11.74 46.84 12.39
N ILE A 83 13.03 46.92 12.70
CA ILE A 83 14.01 45.88 12.36
C ILE A 83 13.66 44.55 13.03
N LYS A 84 13.25 44.57 14.31
CA LYS A 84 12.80 43.35 15.00
C LYS A 84 11.54 42.77 14.35
N LEU A 85 10.59 43.61 13.97
CA LEU A 85 9.35 43.20 13.32
C LEU A 85 9.62 42.59 11.95
N ARG A 86 10.47 43.24 11.14
CA ARG A 86 10.91 42.73 9.83
C ARG A 86 11.63 41.40 9.96
N LYS A 87 12.61 41.27 10.87
CA LYS A 87 13.32 40.00 11.11
C LYS A 87 12.38 38.88 11.58
N ARG A 88 11.36 39.20 12.38
CA ARG A 88 10.33 38.21 12.78
C ARG A 88 9.45 37.81 11.60
N ALA A 89 9.00 38.78 10.81
CA ALA A 89 8.19 38.52 9.61
C ALA A 89 8.95 37.69 8.58
N GLU A 90 10.21 37.99 8.31
CA GLU A 90 11.08 37.21 7.41
C GLU A 90 11.27 35.78 7.91
N ARG A 91 11.55 35.58 9.20
CA ARG A 91 11.64 34.23 9.79
C ARG A 91 10.33 33.47 9.68
N GLN A 92 9.21 34.13 9.96
CA GLN A 92 7.89 33.50 9.90
C GLN A 92 7.51 33.16 8.45
N ALA A 93 7.78 34.05 7.49
CA ALA A 93 7.58 33.80 6.07
C ALA A 93 8.43 32.61 5.58
N ARG A 94 9.69 32.53 6.03
CA ARG A 94 10.56 31.41 5.73
C ARG A 94 10.04 30.09 6.30
N LEU A 95 9.65 30.07 7.59
CA LEU A 95 9.07 28.88 8.21
C LEU A 95 7.80 28.41 7.47
N LEU A 96 6.90 29.33 7.12
CA LEU A 96 5.69 29.01 6.36
C LEU A 96 5.99 28.47 4.95
N ALA A 97 7.09 28.92 4.32
CA ALA A 97 7.50 28.43 3.02
C ALA A 97 8.23 27.08 3.08
N GLU A 98 8.88 26.76 4.20
CA GLU A 98 9.73 25.56 4.35
C GLU A 98 9.05 24.39 5.08
N THR A 99 8.02 24.64 5.89
CA THR A 99 7.42 23.65 6.78
C THR A 99 5.96 23.33 6.46
N ASP A 100 5.53 22.12 6.85
CA ASP A 100 4.14 21.72 6.91
C ASP A 100 3.47 22.38 8.14
N PRO A 101 2.40 23.15 7.97
CA PRO A 101 1.80 23.92 9.06
C PRO A 101 1.13 23.05 10.14
N LEU A 102 0.77 21.79 9.81
CA LEU A 102 0.11 20.91 10.76
C LEU A 102 1.12 20.28 11.73
N THR A 103 2.22 19.75 11.20
CA THR A 103 3.21 18.96 11.95
C THR A 103 4.45 19.75 12.33
N GLY A 104 4.73 20.87 11.66
CA GLY A 104 5.95 21.66 11.82
C GLY A 104 7.19 21.04 11.16
N TYR A 105 7.04 19.90 10.49
CA TYR A 105 8.11 19.25 9.73
C TYR A 105 8.43 19.96 8.43
N LEU A 106 9.54 19.62 7.78
CA LEU A 106 9.82 20.14 6.44
C LEU A 106 8.72 19.70 5.47
N ASN A 107 8.31 20.59 4.59
CA ASN A 107 7.50 20.20 3.45
C ASN A 107 8.33 19.43 2.41
N ARG A 108 7.67 18.75 1.48
CA ARG A 108 8.33 17.92 0.45
C ARG A 108 9.48 18.64 -0.29
N ARG A 109 9.28 19.91 -0.67
CA ARG A 109 10.31 20.70 -1.38
C ARG A 109 11.55 20.87 -0.52
N SER A 110 11.37 21.32 0.72
CA SER A 110 12.47 21.63 1.64
C SER A 110 13.16 20.37 2.14
N PHE A 111 12.41 19.28 2.33
CA PHE A 111 12.95 17.97 2.63
C PHE A 111 13.90 17.51 1.52
N ASN A 112 13.46 17.51 0.26
CA ASN A 112 14.30 17.09 -0.87
C ASN A 112 15.59 17.93 -0.99
N THR A 113 15.51 19.26 -0.80
CA THR A 113 16.69 20.12 -0.77
C THR A 113 17.62 19.78 0.39
N GLY A 114 17.07 19.47 1.57
CA GLY A 114 17.83 19.01 2.73
C GLY A 114 18.56 17.69 2.49
N VAL A 115 17.89 16.71 1.88
CA VAL A 115 18.49 15.41 1.52
C VAL A 115 19.59 15.58 0.49
N ALA A 116 19.38 16.38 -0.56
CA ALA A 116 20.40 16.64 -1.57
C ALA A 116 21.66 17.25 -0.97
N LYS A 117 21.50 18.19 -0.01
CA LYS A 117 22.62 18.75 0.74
C LYS A 117 23.29 17.69 1.63
N LEU A 118 22.51 16.88 2.35
CA LEU A 118 23.03 15.82 3.21
C LEU A 118 23.87 14.80 2.42
N LEU A 119 23.44 14.43 1.22
CA LEU A 119 24.19 13.58 0.30
C LEU A 119 25.51 14.23 -0.12
N ALA A 120 25.48 15.49 -0.56
CA ALA A 120 26.67 16.22 -0.98
C ALA A 120 27.69 16.35 0.16
N ASP A 121 27.22 16.65 1.38
CA ASP A 121 28.07 16.83 2.55
C ASP A 121 28.76 15.51 2.98
N ASN A 122 28.16 14.34 2.69
CA ASN A 122 28.68 13.03 3.11
C ASN A 122 29.33 12.21 1.97
N GLN A 123 29.32 12.70 0.72
CA GLN A 123 29.93 11.99 -0.43
C GLN A 123 31.45 11.79 -0.28
N ALA A 124 32.14 12.72 0.38
CA ALA A 124 33.58 12.69 0.58
C ALA A 124 34.02 11.99 1.89
N GLU A 125 33.08 11.58 2.73
CA GLU A 125 33.32 10.93 4.02
C GLU A 125 33.06 9.41 3.91
N ASP A 126 33.54 8.60 4.87
CA ASP A 126 33.21 7.15 4.94
C ASP A 126 31.77 6.91 5.49
N ARG A 127 30.86 7.78 5.08
CA ARG A 127 29.47 7.85 5.52
C ARG A 127 28.55 7.69 4.33
N ALA A 128 27.34 7.24 4.61
CA ALA A 128 26.26 7.12 3.65
C ALA A 128 25.01 7.76 4.23
N VAL A 129 24.02 8.02 3.36
CA VAL A 129 22.72 8.55 3.76
C VAL A 129 21.70 7.44 3.63
N VAL A 130 20.88 7.26 4.66
CA VAL A 130 19.67 6.45 4.57
C VAL A 130 18.47 7.38 4.54
N LEU A 131 17.51 7.04 3.69
CA LEU A 131 16.19 7.65 3.63
C LEU A 131 15.17 6.60 4.08
N MET A 132 14.29 6.99 5.00
CA MET A 132 13.16 6.19 5.45
C MET A 132 11.86 6.86 4.98
N MET A 133 11.02 6.16 4.23
CA MET A 133 9.64 6.55 3.98
C MET A 133 8.73 5.86 4.99
N ILE A 134 7.77 6.59 5.55
CA ILE A 134 6.88 6.12 6.61
C ILE A 134 5.45 6.49 6.22
N ASP A 135 4.55 5.51 6.22
CA ASP A 135 3.13 5.73 5.97
C ASP A 135 2.28 5.16 7.11
N LEU A 136 1.23 5.90 7.49
CA LEU A 136 0.32 5.49 8.54
C LEU A 136 -0.75 4.53 7.99
N ASP A 137 -0.71 3.29 8.46
CA ASP A 137 -1.62 2.26 8.00
C ASP A 137 -3.08 2.60 8.33
N ASN A 138 -3.96 2.46 7.34
CA ASN A 138 -5.41 2.68 7.46
C ASN A 138 -5.82 4.09 7.94
N PHE A 139 -4.96 5.11 7.80
CA PHE A 139 -5.27 6.48 8.21
C PHE A 139 -6.56 7.02 7.58
N LYS A 140 -6.81 6.70 6.31
CA LYS A 140 -8.06 7.07 5.63
C LYS A 140 -9.29 6.54 6.35
N GLN A 141 -9.28 5.29 6.82
CA GLN A 141 -10.41 4.73 7.57
C GLN A 141 -10.63 5.50 8.88
N ILE A 142 -9.54 5.88 9.57
CA ILE A 142 -9.64 6.69 10.79
C ILE A 142 -10.31 8.04 10.49
N ASN A 143 -9.94 8.70 9.39
CA ASN A 143 -10.59 9.93 8.95
C ASN A 143 -12.07 9.73 8.62
N ASP A 144 -12.40 8.67 7.89
CA ASP A 144 -13.77 8.39 7.46
C ASP A 144 -14.69 8.09 8.67
N TYR A 145 -14.17 7.43 9.71
CA TYR A 145 -14.94 7.10 10.92
C TYR A 145 -14.97 8.22 11.98
N ASN A 146 -13.89 8.98 12.15
CA ASN A 146 -13.72 9.91 13.28
C ASN A 146 -13.61 11.39 12.88
N GLY A 147 -13.68 11.67 11.57
CA GLY A 147 -13.58 13.00 10.99
C GLY A 147 -12.14 13.53 10.90
N HIS A 148 -11.94 14.47 9.96
CA HIS A 148 -10.61 15.03 9.65
C HIS A 148 -9.90 15.69 10.84
N LYS A 149 -10.63 16.33 11.77
CA LYS A 149 -10.02 16.93 12.97
C LYS A 149 -9.28 15.90 13.83
N THR A 150 -9.84 14.70 13.96
CA THR A 150 -9.21 13.60 14.69
C THR A 150 -7.97 13.10 13.95
N GLY A 151 -8.04 13.02 12.62
CA GLY A 151 -6.87 12.71 11.77
C GLY A 151 -5.75 13.73 11.90
N ASP A 152 -6.06 15.02 11.97
CA ASP A 152 -5.07 16.07 12.14
C ASP A 152 -4.34 15.95 13.48
N LEU A 153 -5.08 15.70 14.57
CA LEU A 153 -4.49 15.44 15.89
C LEU A 153 -3.64 14.16 15.89
N LEU A 154 -4.07 13.14 15.16
CA LEU A 154 -3.32 11.90 15.01
C LEU A 154 -1.98 12.16 14.32
N LEU A 155 -1.98 12.90 13.21
CA LEU A 155 -0.76 13.27 12.47
C LEU A 155 0.21 14.07 13.33
N GLN A 156 -0.29 14.97 14.18
CA GLN A 156 0.54 15.74 15.11
C GLN A 156 1.21 14.84 16.17
N GLU A 157 0.48 13.89 16.74
CA GLU A 157 1.04 12.94 17.69
C GLU A 157 2.02 11.98 17.03
N CYS A 158 1.73 11.53 15.80
CA CYS A 158 2.65 10.73 14.98
C CYS A 158 3.96 11.48 14.73
N ALA A 159 3.91 12.75 14.34
CA ALA A 159 5.09 13.60 14.19
C ALA A 159 5.87 13.73 15.52
N ARG A 160 5.19 13.87 16.66
CA ARG A 160 5.87 13.90 17.96
C ARG A 160 6.61 12.58 18.24
N ARG A 161 6.01 11.43 17.92
CA ARG A 161 6.59 10.09 18.12
C ARG A 161 7.77 9.82 17.19
N ILE A 162 7.66 10.20 15.92
CA ILE A 162 8.75 10.12 14.95
C ILE A 162 9.94 10.90 15.47
N SER A 163 9.76 12.17 15.85
CA SER A 163 10.84 13.02 16.38
C SER A 163 11.54 12.40 17.60
N ALA A 164 10.77 11.78 18.50
CA ALA A 164 11.30 11.16 19.72
C ALA A 164 12.09 9.85 19.48
N SER A 165 12.00 9.30 18.26
CA SER A 165 12.65 8.04 17.87
C SER A 165 13.93 8.27 17.06
N LEU A 166 14.21 9.52 16.71
CA LEU A 166 15.27 9.87 15.77
C LEU A 166 16.45 10.58 16.46
N PRO A 167 17.67 10.45 15.91
CA PRO A 167 18.81 11.23 16.35
C PRO A 167 18.64 12.71 15.99
N GLN A 168 19.32 13.60 16.72
CA GLN A 168 19.20 15.06 16.56
C GLN A 168 19.58 15.57 15.14
N GLN A 169 20.41 14.82 14.42
CA GLN A 169 20.89 15.17 13.08
C GLN A 169 19.94 14.70 11.95
N ALA A 170 18.84 14.03 12.29
CA ALA A 170 17.87 13.56 11.28
C ALA A 170 17.12 14.74 10.66
N ILE A 171 16.98 14.70 9.34
CA ILE A 171 16.11 15.58 8.57
C ILE A 171 14.75 14.90 8.51
N VAL A 172 13.68 15.59 8.89
CA VAL A 172 12.32 15.02 8.90
C VAL A 172 11.37 15.89 8.10
N GLY A 173 10.58 15.27 7.25
CA GLY A 173 9.58 15.92 6.42
C GLY A 173 8.24 15.20 6.43
N ARG A 174 7.17 15.94 6.13
CA ARG A 174 5.87 15.37 5.76
C ARG A 174 5.71 15.53 4.25
N ILE A 175 5.61 14.42 3.53
CA ILE A 175 5.66 14.39 2.06
C ILE A 175 4.29 14.69 1.47
N GLY A 176 3.22 14.18 2.09
CA GLY A 176 1.83 14.43 1.74
C GLY A 176 0.90 13.51 2.52
N GLY A 177 -0.35 13.93 2.78
CA GLY A 177 -1.33 13.08 3.47
C GLY A 177 -0.81 12.54 4.81
N ASP A 178 -0.72 11.21 4.89
CA ASP A 178 -0.21 10.37 5.97
C ASP A 178 1.25 9.93 5.82
N GLU A 179 1.96 10.44 4.81
CA GLU A 179 3.33 10.08 4.50
C GLU A 179 4.34 11.03 5.15
N PHE A 180 5.30 10.44 5.86
CA PHE A 180 6.45 11.08 6.47
C PHE A 180 7.73 10.53 5.86
N ALA A 181 8.78 11.35 5.83
CA ALA A 181 10.10 10.92 5.41
C ALA A 181 11.17 11.38 6.39
N VAL A 182 12.18 10.54 6.56
CA VAL A 182 13.35 10.80 7.40
C VAL A 182 14.59 10.57 6.58
N ALA A 183 15.58 11.46 6.69
CA ALA A 183 16.91 11.22 6.14
C ALA A 183 17.98 11.44 7.19
N LEU A 184 18.95 10.54 7.26
CA LEU A 184 20.03 10.61 8.23
C LEU A 184 21.32 10.03 7.65
N ALA A 185 22.44 10.64 8.02
CA ALA A 185 23.77 10.16 7.64
C ALA A 185 24.27 9.15 8.68
N PHE A 186 24.88 8.06 8.22
CA PHE A 186 25.38 6.97 9.04
C PHE A 186 26.78 6.54 8.58
N ASP A 187 27.55 5.95 9.49
CA ASP A 187 28.85 5.38 9.17
C ASP A 187 28.65 4.03 8.48
N LYS A 188 29.37 3.78 7.37
CA LYS A 188 29.22 2.54 6.60
C LYS A 188 29.51 1.31 7.46
N GLY A 189 28.76 0.23 7.22
CA GLY A 189 28.90 -1.04 7.96
C GLY A 189 28.24 -1.06 9.34
N ARG A 190 27.40 -0.07 9.68
CA ARG A 190 26.64 -0.02 10.94
C ARG A 190 25.13 -0.15 10.74
N ASP A 191 24.73 -1.04 9.85
CA ASP A 191 23.32 -1.28 9.46
C ASP A 191 22.42 -1.58 10.68
N GLU A 192 22.93 -2.28 11.69
CA GLU A 192 22.20 -2.60 12.93
C GLU A 192 21.65 -1.36 13.66
N ILE A 193 22.32 -0.22 13.56
CA ILE A 193 21.85 1.02 14.19
C ILE A 193 20.59 1.51 13.49
N LEU A 194 20.54 1.38 12.16
CA LEU A 194 19.42 1.81 11.34
C LEU A 194 18.23 0.89 11.53
N ASP A 195 18.46 -0.42 11.62
CA ASP A 195 17.44 -1.40 11.94
C ASP A 195 16.78 -1.10 13.29
N ARG A 196 17.56 -0.79 14.33
CA ARG A 196 17.01 -0.39 15.65
C ARG A 196 16.20 0.89 15.59
N VAL A 197 16.59 1.85 14.75
CA VAL A 197 15.81 3.10 14.57
C VAL A 197 14.48 2.79 13.88
N ALA A 198 14.49 1.99 12.82
CA ALA A 198 13.28 1.59 12.11
C ALA A 198 12.34 0.75 12.99
N GLU A 199 12.88 -0.23 13.72
CA GLU A 199 12.13 -1.04 14.69
C GLU A 199 11.53 -0.17 15.79
N SER A 200 12.30 0.77 16.36
CA SER A 200 11.79 1.69 17.36
C SER A 200 10.69 2.62 16.80
N LEU A 201 10.78 3.01 15.53
CA LEU A 201 9.72 3.79 14.88
C LEU A 201 8.45 2.95 14.81
N VAL A 202 8.51 1.75 14.24
CA VAL A 202 7.35 0.85 14.11
C VAL A 202 6.72 0.55 15.47
N ASP A 203 7.51 0.15 16.48
CA ASP A 203 7.00 -0.14 17.84
C ASP A 203 6.31 1.08 18.46
N ARG A 204 6.94 2.25 18.42
CA ARG A 204 6.37 3.46 19.03
C ARG A 204 5.13 3.94 18.31
N MET A 205 5.05 3.75 16.99
CA MET A 205 3.85 4.09 16.22
C MET A 205 2.68 3.19 16.61
N SER A 206 2.92 1.88 16.77
CA SER A 206 1.89 0.89 17.13
C SER A 206 1.25 1.08 18.51
N ARG A 207 1.86 1.90 19.39
CA ARG A 207 1.32 2.15 20.73
C ARG A 207 0.00 2.91 20.65
N PRO A 208 -1.01 2.60 21.47
CA PRO A 208 -2.28 3.32 21.45
C PRO A 208 -2.10 4.84 21.65
N ILE A 209 -2.87 5.62 20.91
CA ILE A 209 -2.90 7.09 20.97
C ILE A 209 -4.21 7.53 21.62
N ALA A 210 -4.11 8.32 22.69
CA ALA A 210 -5.26 8.96 23.30
C ALA A 210 -5.50 10.32 22.62
N ILE A 211 -6.61 10.44 21.90
CA ILE A 211 -7.07 11.70 21.29
C ILE A 211 -8.43 12.04 21.87
N GLU A 212 -8.52 13.13 22.64
CA GLU A 212 -9.74 13.51 23.35
C GLU A 212 -10.27 12.35 24.23
N ALA A 213 -11.46 11.81 23.93
CA ALA A 213 -12.05 10.66 24.64
C ALA A 213 -11.83 9.31 23.93
N LEU A 214 -11.12 9.32 22.79
CA LEU A 214 -10.89 8.14 21.95
C LEU A 214 -9.51 7.52 22.24
N ARG A 215 -9.44 6.20 22.11
CA ARG A 215 -8.20 5.45 22.06
C ARG A 215 -8.07 4.85 20.67
N LEU A 216 -7.13 5.38 19.89
CA LEU A 216 -6.87 4.95 18.52
C LEU A 216 -5.64 4.07 18.48
N GLU A 217 -5.68 3.06 17.61
CA GLU A 217 -4.53 2.23 17.27
C GLU A 217 -4.20 2.46 15.81
N VAL A 218 -2.97 2.91 15.55
CA VAL A 218 -2.43 3.13 14.22
C VAL A 218 -1.10 2.42 14.14
N THR A 219 -0.81 1.79 13.02
CA THR A 219 0.49 1.19 12.75
C THR A 219 1.18 1.97 11.63
N ALA A 220 2.47 1.71 11.42
CA ALA A 220 3.21 2.33 10.34
C ALA A 220 3.93 1.29 9.50
N SER A 221 3.92 1.49 8.19
CA SER A 221 4.75 0.76 7.23
C SER A 221 5.95 1.63 6.88
N VAL A 222 7.16 1.07 6.97
CA VAL A 222 8.42 1.82 6.79
C VAL A 222 9.28 1.20 5.70
N GLY A 223 9.79 2.02 4.78
CA GLY A 223 10.73 1.59 3.75
C GLY A 223 12.05 2.32 3.86
N LEU A 224 13.18 1.62 3.76
CA LEU A 224 14.51 2.18 3.89
C LEU A 224 15.31 2.06 2.58
N ALA A 225 15.95 3.14 2.15
CA ALA A 225 16.88 3.14 1.02
C ALA A 225 18.20 3.79 1.41
N ARG A 226 19.32 3.19 1.01
CA ARG A 226 20.68 3.67 1.30
C ARG A 226 21.37 4.22 0.06
N SER A 227 22.18 5.26 0.25
CA SER A 227 22.88 5.96 -0.83
C SER A 227 24.10 5.23 -1.37
N ASP A 228 24.61 4.25 -0.64
CA ASP A 228 25.84 3.51 -0.95
C ASP A 228 25.60 2.14 -1.59
N LEU A 229 24.33 1.80 -1.88
CA LEU A 229 23.98 0.60 -2.65
C LEU A 229 24.30 0.83 -4.15
N LEU A 230 25.51 0.43 -4.55
CA LEU A 230 25.94 0.33 -5.95
C LEU A 230 25.46 -1.00 -6.54
N GLY A 231 24.94 -0.99 -7.77
CA GLY A 231 24.57 -2.22 -8.48
C GLY A 231 23.18 -2.23 -9.14
N ILE A 232 22.42 -1.14 -9.07
CA ILE A 232 21.14 -0.98 -9.78
C ILE A 232 21.25 0.05 -10.89
N ASP A 233 21.94 1.16 -10.61
CA ASP A 233 22.26 2.22 -11.56
C ASP A 233 23.79 2.37 -11.65
N GLU A 234 24.29 2.89 -12.78
CA GLU A 234 25.73 3.17 -12.98
C GLU A 234 26.24 4.31 -12.07
N GLU A 235 25.32 5.15 -11.57
CA GLU A 235 25.60 6.33 -10.73
C GLU A 235 25.03 6.18 -9.32
N LEU A 236 25.62 6.93 -8.36
CA LEU A 236 25.08 7.03 -7.01
C LEU A 236 23.69 7.71 -7.03
N PRO A 237 22.72 7.21 -6.25
CA PRO A 237 21.36 7.73 -6.27
C PRO A 237 21.30 9.16 -5.74
N ASP A 238 20.54 10.03 -6.41
CA ASP A 238 20.21 11.35 -5.91
C ASP A 238 19.09 11.29 -4.84
N ALA A 239 18.73 12.46 -4.30
CA ALA A 239 17.68 12.55 -3.28
C ALA A 239 16.32 12.01 -3.76
N ARG A 240 16.01 12.14 -5.06
CA ARG A 240 14.74 11.68 -5.63
C ARG A 240 14.74 10.17 -5.81
N THR A 241 15.83 9.61 -6.33
CA THR A 241 16.02 8.16 -6.47
C THR A 241 15.96 7.47 -5.11
N LEU A 242 16.57 8.05 -4.05
CA LEU A 242 16.45 7.50 -2.70
C LEU A 242 15.02 7.54 -2.16
N LEU A 243 14.30 8.63 -2.41
CA LEU A 243 12.91 8.76 -2.01
C LEU A 243 12.04 7.70 -2.68
N GLU A 244 12.22 7.48 -3.99
CA GLU A 244 11.52 6.48 -4.78
C GLU A 244 11.85 5.05 -4.31
N ARG A 245 13.13 4.75 -4.08
CA ARG A 245 13.55 3.43 -3.56
C ARG A 245 12.96 3.16 -2.16
N ALA A 246 12.94 4.15 -1.28
CA ALA A 246 12.34 4.00 0.05
C ALA A 246 10.81 3.82 -0.04
N ASP A 247 10.15 4.52 -0.96
CA ASP A 247 8.72 4.36 -1.23
C ASP A 247 8.38 2.94 -1.72
N ILE A 248 9.19 2.39 -2.63
CA ILE A 248 9.09 0.99 -3.08
C ILE A 248 9.22 0.04 -1.87
N ALA A 249 10.23 0.21 -1.02
CA ALA A 249 10.38 -0.64 0.15
C ALA A 249 9.19 -0.52 1.13
N MET A 250 8.65 0.69 1.30
CA MET A 250 7.51 0.95 2.17
C MET A 250 6.23 0.29 1.64
N TYR A 251 5.97 0.39 0.34
CA TYR A 251 4.83 -0.28 -0.27
C TYR A 251 4.97 -1.81 -0.22
N HIS A 252 6.19 -2.36 -0.32
CA HIS A 252 6.45 -3.77 -0.06
C HIS A 252 6.09 -4.14 1.41
N ALA A 253 6.43 -3.30 2.39
CA ALA A 253 6.02 -3.47 3.79
C ALA A 253 4.49 -3.53 3.95
N LYS A 254 3.76 -2.62 3.28
CA LYS A 254 2.29 -2.62 3.30
C LYS A 254 1.71 -3.94 2.79
N ARG A 255 2.32 -4.53 1.77
CA ARG A 255 1.87 -5.80 1.17
C ARG A 255 2.20 -7.02 2.03
N ARG A 256 3.32 -7.01 2.76
CA ARG A 256 3.77 -8.12 3.62
C ARG A 256 3.06 -8.20 4.98
N GLY A 257 2.04 -7.37 5.20
CA GLY A 257 1.22 -7.41 6.41
C GLY A 257 1.18 -6.11 7.20
N ARG A 258 1.79 -5.02 6.68
CA ARG A 258 1.87 -3.70 7.36
C ARG A 258 2.66 -3.79 8.68
N ASN A 259 2.67 -2.71 9.46
CA ASN A 259 3.30 -2.64 10.79
C ASN A 259 4.73 -3.24 10.85
N SER A 260 5.54 -2.94 9.84
CA SER A 260 6.86 -3.52 9.65
C SER A 260 7.73 -2.58 8.83
N TYR A 261 9.04 -2.87 8.79
CA TYR A 261 9.98 -2.14 7.97
C TYR A 261 10.70 -3.07 6.99
N TYR A 262 11.05 -2.54 5.82
CA TYR A 262 11.82 -3.28 4.81
C TYR A 262 12.92 -2.39 4.22
N TRP A 263 14.06 -2.99 3.95
CA TRP A 263 15.09 -2.38 3.12
C TRP A 263 14.73 -2.52 1.65
N PHE A 264 15.05 -1.50 0.87
CA PHE A 264 14.93 -1.55 -0.56
C PHE A 264 15.92 -2.57 -1.14
N GLU A 265 15.37 -3.51 -1.90
CA GLU A 265 16.11 -4.47 -2.71
C GLU A 265 15.70 -4.31 -4.17
N ALA A 266 16.63 -4.52 -5.10
CA ALA A 266 16.39 -4.34 -6.54
C ALA A 266 15.16 -5.14 -7.03
N GLN A 267 15.00 -6.37 -6.52
CA GLN A 267 13.88 -7.24 -6.83
C GLN A 267 12.52 -6.62 -6.49
N MET A 268 12.43 -5.76 -5.46
CA MET A 268 11.17 -5.09 -5.11
C MET A 268 10.71 -4.13 -6.21
N ALA A 269 11.65 -3.44 -6.88
CA ALA A 269 11.32 -2.57 -8.01
C ALA A 269 10.82 -3.38 -9.21
N ASP A 270 11.43 -4.54 -9.47
CA ASP A 270 10.97 -5.46 -10.52
C ASP A 270 9.59 -6.02 -10.23
N GLU A 271 9.33 -6.45 -8.99
CA GLU A 271 8.01 -6.91 -8.55
C GLU A 271 6.94 -5.83 -8.70
N MET A 272 7.25 -4.57 -8.40
CA MET A 272 6.31 -3.46 -8.60
C MET A 272 6.05 -3.16 -10.06
N ARG A 273 7.10 -3.13 -10.89
CA ARG A 273 6.95 -2.94 -12.34
C ARG A 273 6.10 -4.05 -12.93
N PHE A 274 6.43 -5.31 -12.63
CA PHE A 274 5.68 -6.47 -13.07
C PHE A 274 4.22 -6.40 -12.63
N ARG A 275 3.95 -6.05 -11.36
CA ARG A 275 2.59 -5.85 -10.85
C ARG A 275 1.83 -4.76 -11.62
N SER A 276 2.46 -3.63 -11.90
CA SER A 276 1.86 -2.54 -12.68
C SER A 276 1.50 -2.98 -14.10
N GLU A 277 2.36 -3.78 -14.73
CA GLU A 277 2.07 -4.39 -16.03
C GLU A 277 0.89 -5.35 -15.97
N ILE A 278 0.78 -6.17 -14.90
CA ILE A 278 -0.35 -7.06 -14.67
C ILE A 278 -1.63 -6.25 -14.43
N GLU A 279 -1.63 -5.19 -13.62
CA GLU A 279 -2.80 -4.33 -13.42
C GLU A 279 -3.29 -3.74 -14.76
N HIS A 280 -2.36 -3.16 -15.52
CA HIS A 280 -2.68 -2.57 -16.81
C HIS A 280 -3.24 -3.63 -17.77
N GLY A 281 -2.62 -4.80 -17.80
CA GLY A 281 -3.07 -5.92 -18.62
C GLY A 281 -4.45 -6.44 -18.19
N ILE A 282 -4.78 -6.52 -16.90
CA ILE A 282 -6.12 -6.90 -16.43
C ILE A 282 -7.17 -5.92 -16.98
N ARG A 283 -6.95 -4.60 -16.83
CA ARG A 283 -7.90 -3.58 -17.29
C ARG A 283 -8.12 -3.64 -18.81
N GLN A 284 -7.12 -4.03 -19.60
CA GLN A 284 -7.24 -4.18 -21.04
C GLN A 284 -7.76 -5.55 -21.47
N GLY A 285 -7.41 -6.60 -20.74
CA GLY A 285 -7.69 -7.99 -21.08
C GLY A 285 -9.16 -8.36 -20.85
N ILE A 286 -9.82 -7.77 -19.85
CA ILE A 286 -11.25 -7.98 -19.60
C ILE A 286 -12.11 -7.64 -20.84
N PRO A 287 -12.06 -6.40 -21.40
CA PRO A 287 -12.85 -6.07 -22.59
C PRO A 287 -12.40 -6.80 -23.86
N ARG A 288 -11.18 -7.35 -23.88
CA ARG A 288 -10.65 -8.18 -24.98
C ARG A 288 -10.96 -9.68 -24.83
N GLN A 289 -11.65 -10.08 -23.76
CA GLN A 289 -11.94 -11.48 -23.44
C GLN A 289 -10.67 -12.36 -23.34
N GLU A 290 -9.57 -11.79 -22.84
CA GLU A 290 -8.31 -12.53 -22.62
C GLU A 290 -8.38 -13.47 -21.40
N PHE A 291 -9.37 -13.28 -20.52
CA PHE A 291 -9.62 -14.18 -19.39
C PHE A 291 -10.55 -15.31 -19.83
N VAL A 292 -10.06 -16.54 -19.75
CA VAL A 292 -10.69 -17.73 -20.31
C VAL A 292 -10.86 -18.81 -19.23
N PRO A 293 -11.94 -19.63 -19.30
CA PRO A 293 -12.16 -20.71 -18.37
C PRO A 293 -11.32 -21.95 -18.71
N PHE A 294 -10.72 -22.54 -17.69
CA PHE A 294 -10.18 -23.90 -17.71
C PHE A 294 -11.01 -24.76 -16.77
N TYR A 295 -11.06 -26.06 -17.01
CA TYR A 295 -11.95 -26.97 -16.30
C TYR A 295 -11.16 -28.08 -15.63
N GLU A 296 -11.31 -28.20 -14.32
CA GLU A 296 -10.76 -29.29 -13.52
C GLU A 296 -11.85 -30.32 -13.21
N GLN A 297 -11.54 -31.62 -13.37
CA GLN A 297 -12.52 -32.69 -13.21
C GLN A 297 -12.87 -32.91 -11.73
N GLN A 298 -14.16 -33.09 -11.46
CA GLN A 298 -14.69 -33.54 -10.17
C GLN A 298 -15.23 -34.96 -10.30
N ILE A 299 -14.60 -35.92 -9.60
CA ILE A 299 -14.86 -37.36 -9.73
C ILE A 299 -15.45 -37.92 -8.44
N ASP A 300 -16.49 -38.73 -8.52
CA ASP A 300 -16.95 -39.53 -7.38
C ASP A 300 -15.94 -40.66 -7.10
N LEU A 301 -15.30 -40.62 -5.92
CA LEU A 301 -14.19 -41.52 -5.63
C LEU A 301 -14.62 -42.99 -5.45
N GLN A 302 -15.89 -43.25 -5.17
CA GLN A 302 -16.40 -44.60 -4.95
C GLN A 302 -16.77 -45.28 -6.27
N THR A 303 -17.34 -44.51 -7.19
CA THR A 303 -17.86 -45.02 -8.47
C THR A 303 -16.93 -44.76 -9.65
N GLY A 304 -15.97 -43.84 -9.49
CA GLY A 304 -15.07 -43.39 -10.55
C GLY A 304 -15.78 -42.57 -11.63
N LYS A 305 -17.02 -42.12 -11.39
CA LYS A 305 -17.80 -41.36 -12.36
C LYS A 305 -17.47 -39.87 -12.29
N LEU A 306 -17.45 -39.22 -13.45
CA LEU A 306 -17.39 -37.78 -13.55
C LEU A 306 -18.70 -37.17 -13.03
N ILE A 307 -18.59 -36.22 -12.11
CA ILE A 307 -19.71 -35.47 -11.53
C ILE A 307 -19.88 -34.12 -12.22
N GLY A 308 -18.78 -33.49 -12.60
CA GLY A 308 -18.77 -32.17 -13.20
C GLY A 308 -17.37 -31.60 -13.25
N PHE A 309 -17.30 -30.28 -13.38
CA PHE A 309 -16.05 -29.56 -13.48
C PHE A 309 -16.04 -28.33 -12.59
N GLU A 310 -14.88 -28.06 -12.00
CA GLU A 310 -14.58 -26.76 -11.43
C GLU A 310 -13.99 -25.84 -12.50
N MET A 311 -14.58 -24.66 -12.64
CA MET A 311 -14.07 -23.61 -13.51
C MET A 311 -12.97 -22.84 -12.80
N LEU A 312 -11.79 -22.84 -13.42
CA LEU A 312 -10.63 -22.08 -13.00
C LEU A 312 -10.30 -21.02 -14.03
N ALA A 313 -10.29 -19.75 -13.63
CA ALA A 313 -9.89 -18.67 -14.52
C ALA A 313 -8.41 -18.81 -14.91
N ARG A 314 -8.12 -18.55 -16.18
CA ARG A 314 -6.77 -18.34 -16.71
C ARG A 314 -6.76 -17.05 -17.51
N TRP A 315 -5.61 -16.38 -17.55
CA TRP A 315 -5.44 -15.22 -18.41
C TRP A 315 -4.53 -15.58 -19.57
N ASP A 316 -5.11 -15.64 -20.77
CA ASP A 316 -4.39 -15.82 -22.01
C ASP A 316 -3.84 -14.46 -22.49
N SER A 317 -2.73 -14.07 -21.87
CA SER A 317 -2.11 -12.77 -22.15
C SER A 317 -1.26 -12.85 -23.42
N PRO A 318 -1.43 -11.93 -24.39
CA PRO A 318 -0.55 -11.84 -25.55
C PRO A 318 0.93 -11.62 -25.19
N LYS A 319 1.19 -11.04 -24.01
CA LYS A 319 2.55 -10.74 -23.53
C LYS A 319 3.14 -11.85 -22.66
N PHE A 320 2.32 -12.45 -21.78
CA PHE A 320 2.80 -13.38 -20.76
C PHE A 320 2.42 -14.84 -21.02
N GLY A 321 1.66 -15.13 -22.08
CA GLY A 321 1.05 -16.44 -22.31
C GLY A 321 -0.03 -16.73 -21.27
N ILE A 322 -0.24 -18.01 -20.96
CA ILE A 322 -1.23 -18.46 -19.98
C ILE A 322 -0.74 -18.16 -18.55
N VAL A 323 -1.41 -17.21 -17.89
CA VAL A 323 -1.14 -16.81 -16.51
C VAL A 323 -2.13 -17.46 -15.55
N ALA A 324 -1.59 -17.97 -14.43
CA ALA A 324 -2.35 -18.62 -13.36
C ALA A 324 -3.11 -17.61 -12.46
N PRO A 325 -4.26 -18.00 -11.87
CA PRO A 325 -5.12 -17.13 -11.07
C PRO A 325 -4.42 -16.54 -9.85
N ASP A 326 -3.53 -17.30 -9.20
CA ASP A 326 -2.78 -16.85 -8.01
C ASP A 326 -2.01 -15.55 -8.25
N LEU A 327 -1.64 -15.27 -9.51
CA LEU A 327 -0.91 -14.05 -9.85
C LEU A 327 -1.84 -12.85 -10.08
N PHE A 328 -2.97 -13.04 -10.78
CA PHE A 328 -3.80 -11.92 -11.24
C PHE A 328 -5.08 -11.69 -10.42
N ILE A 329 -5.66 -12.71 -9.77
CA ILE A 329 -6.88 -12.57 -8.98
C ILE A 329 -6.67 -11.62 -7.79
N PRO A 330 -5.61 -11.72 -6.98
CA PRO A 330 -5.38 -10.76 -5.88
C PRO A 330 -5.26 -9.31 -6.38
N ILE A 331 -4.66 -9.13 -7.57
CA ILE A 331 -4.52 -7.79 -8.18
C ILE A 331 -5.90 -7.31 -8.66
N ALA A 332 -6.68 -8.15 -9.32
CA ALA A 332 -8.03 -7.82 -9.77
C ALA A 332 -8.96 -7.43 -8.61
N GLU A 333 -8.83 -8.09 -7.46
CA GLU A 333 -9.54 -7.75 -6.23
C GLU A 333 -9.14 -6.38 -5.68
N GLU A 334 -7.84 -6.12 -5.56
CA GLU A 334 -7.32 -4.85 -5.03
C GLU A 334 -7.71 -3.65 -5.91
N ILE A 335 -7.73 -3.81 -7.23
CA ILE A 335 -8.10 -2.73 -8.16
C ILE A 335 -9.61 -2.62 -8.40
N GLY A 336 -10.40 -3.51 -7.81
CA GLY A 336 -11.86 -3.56 -7.94
C GLY A 336 -12.37 -4.08 -9.29
N ALA A 337 -11.54 -4.79 -10.06
CA ALA A 337 -11.88 -5.36 -11.37
C ALA A 337 -12.39 -6.81 -11.30
N ILE A 338 -12.35 -7.45 -10.14
CA ILE A 338 -12.72 -8.86 -9.98
C ILE A 338 -14.16 -9.17 -10.43
N ALA A 339 -15.11 -8.26 -10.19
CA ALA A 339 -16.51 -8.48 -10.57
C ALA A 339 -16.69 -8.57 -12.09
N ASP A 340 -16.09 -7.64 -12.84
CA ASP A 340 -16.17 -7.60 -14.31
C ASP A 340 -15.43 -8.80 -14.94
N LEU A 341 -14.29 -9.18 -14.35
CA LEU A 341 -13.52 -10.35 -14.76
C LEU A 341 -14.35 -11.63 -14.57
N SER A 342 -14.88 -11.85 -13.35
CA SER A 342 -15.68 -13.03 -13.05
C SER A 342 -16.94 -13.11 -13.91
N GLU A 343 -17.64 -12.00 -14.16
CA GLU A 343 -18.82 -11.98 -15.04
C GLU A 343 -18.47 -12.46 -16.46
N SER A 344 -17.35 -11.98 -17.02
CA SER A 344 -16.87 -12.39 -18.34
C SER A 344 -16.52 -13.89 -18.40
N VAL A 345 -15.79 -14.41 -17.40
CA VAL A 345 -15.34 -15.82 -17.40
C VAL A 345 -16.50 -16.77 -17.09
N ILE A 346 -17.39 -16.43 -16.15
CA ILE A 346 -18.59 -17.22 -15.84
C ILE A 346 -19.50 -17.30 -17.06
N SER A 347 -19.71 -16.19 -17.78
CA SER A 347 -20.54 -16.20 -18.99
C SER A 347 -20.01 -17.16 -20.05
N GLN A 348 -18.69 -17.23 -20.24
CA GLN A 348 -18.06 -18.19 -21.15
C GLN A 348 -18.27 -19.63 -20.64
N ALA A 349 -18.04 -19.85 -19.34
CA ALA A 349 -18.16 -21.17 -18.74
C ALA A 349 -19.57 -21.75 -18.78
N LEU A 350 -20.59 -20.91 -18.63
CA LEU A 350 -22.00 -21.31 -18.77
C LEU A 350 -22.32 -21.75 -20.21
N GLU A 351 -21.75 -21.08 -21.22
CA GLU A 351 -22.00 -21.45 -22.62
C GLU A 351 -21.26 -22.74 -22.99
N ASP A 352 -20.03 -22.94 -22.49
CA ASP A 352 -19.30 -24.20 -22.66
C ASP A 352 -20.07 -25.38 -22.02
N ALA A 353 -20.50 -25.21 -20.77
CA ALA A 353 -21.13 -26.26 -19.97
C ALA A 353 -22.52 -26.69 -20.46
N LYS A 354 -23.18 -25.84 -21.23
CA LYS A 354 -24.48 -26.11 -21.85
C LYS A 354 -24.45 -27.27 -22.84
N THR A 355 -23.28 -27.55 -23.43
CA THR A 355 -23.09 -28.67 -24.39
C THR A 355 -22.87 -30.00 -23.68
N TRP A 356 -22.51 -29.98 -22.39
CA TRP A 356 -22.24 -31.17 -21.60
C TRP A 356 -23.54 -31.90 -21.25
N ASP A 357 -23.43 -33.19 -20.94
CA ASP A 357 -24.55 -33.98 -20.44
C ASP A 357 -25.24 -33.31 -19.22
N ASP A 358 -26.56 -33.43 -19.14
CA ASP A 358 -27.39 -32.77 -18.13
C ASP A 358 -27.07 -33.17 -16.68
N HIS A 359 -26.45 -34.33 -16.45
CA HIS A 359 -26.01 -34.70 -15.10
C HIS A 359 -24.75 -33.99 -14.64
N LEU A 360 -23.97 -33.38 -15.54
CA LEU A 360 -22.69 -32.75 -15.22
C LEU A 360 -22.88 -31.34 -14.64
N THR A 361 -22.24 -31.09 -13.50
CA THR A 361 -22.25 -29.80 -12.82
C THR A 361 -21.10 -28.89 -13.25
N LEU A 362 -21.29 -27.59 -13.08
CA LEU A 362 -20.27 -26.56 -13.23
C LEU A 362 -20.11 -25.84 -11.89
N SER A 363 -18.89 -25.84 -11.34
CA SER A 363 -18.56 -25.15 -10.09
C SER A 363 -17.78 -23.88 -10.37
N VAL A 364 -18.12 -22.76 -9.73
CA VAL A 364 -17.46 -21.45 -9.93
C VAL A 364 -17.07 -20.81 -8.60
N ASN A 365 -15.82 -20.38 -8.51
CA ASN A 365 -15.28 -19.68 -7.34
C ASN A 365 -15.75 -18.21 -7.31
N ILE A 366 -16.21 -17.76 -6.14
CA ILE A 366 -16.69 -16.38 -5.95
C ILE A 366 -15.88 -15.67 -4.86
N SER A 367 -15.35 -14.49 -5.22
CA SER A 367 -14.56 -13.65 -4.32
C SER A 367 -15.40 -13.10 -3.15
N PRO A 368 -14.82 -12.98 -1.94
CA PRO A 368 -15.47 -12.29 -0.83
C PRO A 368 -15.92 -10.86 -1.17
N LEU A 369 -15.20 -10.17 -2.07
CA LEU A 369 -15.55 -8.81 -2.50
C LEU A 369 -16.85 -8.79 -3.30
N GLN A 370 -17.11 -9.81 -4.11
CA GLN A 370 -18.34 -9.92 -4.89
C GLN A 370 -19.55 -10.18 -3.98
N LEU A 371 -19.38 -10.97 -2.91
CA LEU A 371 -20.45 -11.23 -1.93
C LEU A 371 -20.82 -10.00 -1.08
N ARG A 372 -20.01 -8.94 -1.10
CA ARG A 372 -20.38 -7.66 -0.49
C ARG A 372 -21.38 -6.88 -1.34
N ASP A 373 -21.53 -7.19 -2.63
CA ASP A 373 -22.53 -6.57 -3.51
C ASP A 373 -23.92 -7.15 -3.21
N PRO A 374 -24.88 -6.35 -2.71
CA PRO A 374 -26.24 -6.82 -2.45
C PRO A 374 -26.98 -7.30 -3.71
N TRP A 375 -26.50 -6.93 -4.90
CA TRP A 375 -27.08 -7.29 -6.19
C TRP A 375 -26.43 -8.52 -6.84
N PHE A 376 -25.44 -9.14 -6.19
CA PHE A 376 -24.69 -10.27 -6.74
C PHE A 376 -25.60 -11.41 -7.21
N ALA A 377 -26.55 -11.82 -6.37
CA ALA A 377 -27.45 -12.92 -6.71
C ALA A 377 -28.27 -12.62 -7.98
N GLN A 378 -28.77 -11.39 -8.12
CA GLN A 378 -29.55 -10.95 -9.28
C GLN A 378 -28.70 -10.91 -10.55
N LYS A 379 -27.45 -10.45 -10.46
CA LYS A 379 -26.50 -10.45 -11.58
C LYS A 379 -26.21 -11.87 -12.05
N LEU A 380 -25.94 -12.80 -11.13
CA LEU A 380 -25.69 -14.20 -11.50
C LEU A 380 -26.92 -14.87 -12.13
N ILE A 381 -28.11 -14.62 -11.58
CA ILE A 381 -29.37 -15.13 -12.16
C ILE A 381 -29.56 -14.59 -13.59
N LYS A 382 -29.25 -13.32 -13.83
CA LYS A 382 -29.28 -12.74 -15.17
C LYS A 382 -28.37 -13.51 -16.13
N LEU A 383 -27.12 -13.81 -15.74
CA LEU A 383 -26.20 -14.61 -16.56
C LEU A 383 -26.75 -16.00 -16.88
N LEU A 384 -27.33 -16.68 -15.88
CA LEU A 384 -27.97 -17.99 -16.09
C LEU A 384 -29.12 -17.93 -17.10
N ILE A 385 -29.96 -16.90 -17.02
CA ILE A 385 -31.07 -16.69 -17.95
C ILE A 385 -30.56 -16.42 -19.36
N GLU A 386 -29.55 -15.57 -19.52
CA GLU A 386 -28.95 -15.23 -20.81
C GLU A 386 -28.31 -16.45 -21.47
N ALA A 387 -27.56 -17.26 -20.71
CA ALA A 387 -26.96 -18.51 -21.18
C ALA A 387 -28.00 -19.64 -21.38
N LYS A 388 -29.20 -19.51 -20.81
CA LYS A 388 -30.22 -20.57 -20.68
C LYS A 388 -29.69 -21.81 -19.96
N PHE A 389 -28.87 -21.60 -18.94
CA PHE A 389 -28.24 -22.68 -18.18
C PHE A 389 -29.14 -23.12 -17.00
N PRO A 390 -29.39 -24.44 -16.80
CA PRO A 390 -30.21 -24.91 -15.69
C PRO A 390 -29.56 -24.58 -14.33
N PRO A 391 -30.21 -23.82 -13.43
CA PRO A 391 -29.59 -23.38 -12.18
C PRO A 391 -29.09 -24.50 -11.26
N HIS A 392 -29.75 -25.66 -11.27
CA HIS A 392 -29.37 -26.82 -10.46
C HIS A 392 -28.07 -27.51 -10.87
N ARG A 393 -27.56 -27.19 -12.07
CA ARG A 393 -26.24 -27.63 -12.55
C ARG A 393 -25.13 -26.68 -12.12
N LEU A 394 -25.44 -25.48 -11.65
CA LEU A 394 -24.44 -24.51 -11.17
C LEU A 394 -24.21 -24.70 -9.66
N GLU A 395 -22.95 -24.81 -9.29
CA GLU A 395 -22.47 -24.78 -7.91
C GLU A 395 -21.56 -23.56 -7.73
N ILE A 396 -21.79 -22.80 -6.66
CA ILE A 396 -20.96 -21.65 -6.30
C ILE A 396 -20.10 -22.03 -5.11
N GLU A 397 -18.81 -21.74 -5.22
CA GLU A 397 -17.84 -22.01 -4.17
C GLU A 397 -17.45 -20.70 -3.50
N ILE A 398 -17.56 -20.67 -2.16
CA ILE A 398 -17.20 -19.50 -1.36
C ILE A 398 -16.21 -19.89 -0.28
N THR A 399 -15.17 -19.09 -0.09
CA THR A 399 -14.18 -19.37 0.96
C THR A 399 -14.71 -19.08 2.35
N GLU A 400 -14.10 -19.72 3.33
CA GLU A 400 -14.41 -19.56 4.74
C GLU A 400 -14.32 -18.11 5.25
N SER A 401 -13.39 -17.33 4.70
CA SER A 401 -13.14 -15.92 5.04
C SER A 401 -14.34 -15.00 4.77
N CYS A 402 -15.23 -15.41 3.85
CA CYS A 402 -16.46 -14.68 3.53
C CYS A 402 -17.41 -14.57 4.72
N LEU A 403 -17.32 -15.48 5.69
CA LEU A 403 -18.31 -15.63 6.77
C LEU A 403 -18.10 -14.65 7.93
N HIS A 404 -16.93 -14.00 8.04
CA HIS A 404 -16.59 -13.14 9.19
C HIS A 404 -17.14 -11.73 9.11
N GLN A 405 -17.32 -11.17 7.90
CA GLN A 405 -17.53 -9.73 7.75
C GLN A 405 -19.00 -9.32 7.81
N ASN A 406 -19.94 -10.12 7.29
CA ASN A 406 -21.38 -9.84 7.39
C ASN A 406 -22.23 -11.09 7.14
N ILE A 407 -22.35 -11.95 8.16
CA ILE A 407 -23.09 -13.23 8.04
C ILE A 407 -24.56 -13.06 7.66
N GLY A 408 -25.20 -11.94 8.06
CA GLY A 408 -26.59 -11.66 7.72
C GLY A 408 -26.80 -11.45 6.23
N LEU A 409 -25.91 -10.66 5.60
CA LEU A 409 -25.90 -10.43 4.16
C LEU A 409 -25.60 -11.73 3.40
N VAL A 410 -24.53 -12.44 3.79
CA VAL A 410 -24.13 -13.71 3.15
C VAL A 410 -25.26 -14.74 3.22
N ARG A 411 -25.90 -14.88 4.38
CA ARG A 411 -27.07 -15.77 4.53
C ARG A 411 -28.19 -15.40 3.56
N SER A 412 -28.53 -14.12 3.44
CA SER A 412 -29.57 -13.66 2.51
C SER A 412 -29.22 -13.98 1.06
N LEU A 413 -27.96 -13.77 0.66
CA LEU A 413 -27.48 -14.07 -0.69
C LEU A 413 -27.53 -15.56 -0.98
N ILE A 414 -26.97 -16.41 -0.11
CA ILE A 414 -26.99 -17.87 -0.25
C ILE A 414 -28.45 -18.36 -0.34
N THR A 415 -29.33 -17.92 0.56
CA THR A 415 -30.74 -18.30 0.50
C THR A 415 -31.40 -17.86 -0.82
N SER A 416 -31.09 -16.67 -1.32
CA SER A 416 -31.60 -16.19 -2.61
C SER A 416 -31.16 -17.08 -3.77
N LEU A 417 -29.88 -17.47 -3.80
CA LEU A 417 -29.32 -18.34 -4.83
C LEU A 417 -29.93 -19.75 -4.78
N LYS A 418 -30.05 -20.33 -3.58
CA LYS A 418 -30.66 -21.65 -3.38
C LYS A 418 -32.14 -21.69 -3.76
N ASN A 419 -32.88 -20.60 -3.51
CA ASN A 419 -34.27 -20.51 -3.95
C ASN A 419 -34.42 -20.56 -5.49
N GLN A 420 -33.36 -20.30 -6.24
CA GLN A 420 -33.32 -20.48 -7.70
C GLN A 420 -32.83 -21.87 -8.12
N GLY A 421 -32.42 -22.71 -7.17
CA GLY A 421 -31.89 -24.05 -7.41
C GLY A 421 -30.37 -24.13 -7.50
N ILE A 422 -29.64 -23.01 -7.37
CA ILE A 422 -28.17 -23.00 -7.40
C ILE A 422 -27.63 -23.63 -6.11
N LYS A 423 -26.61 -24.49 -6.23
CA LYS A 423 -25.93 -25.11 -5.09
C LYS A 423 -24.82 -24.20 -4.55
N VAL A 424 -24.54 -24.28 -3.25
CA VAL A 424 -23.46 -23.51 -2.63
C VAL A 424 -22.56 -24.42 -1.81
N SER A 425 -21.27 -24.43 -2.13
CA SER A 425 -20.23 -25.13 -1.39
C SER A 425 -19.38 -24.17 -0.57
N LEU A 426 -18.88 -24.67 0.56
CA LEU A 426 -17.88 -23.99 1.35
C LEU A 426 -16.49 -24.50 0.97
N ASP A 427 -15.64 -23.59 0.52
CA ASP A 427 -14.29 -23.85 0.05
C ASP A 427 -13.21 -23.56 1.11
N ASP A 428 -12.02 -24.14 0.93
CA ASP A 428 -10.85 -24.05 1.81
C ASP A 428 -11.12 -24.42 3.29
N PHE A 429 -12.05 -25.34 3.55
CA PHE A 429 -12.51 -25.61 4.91
C PHE A 429 -11.39 -26.16 5.81
N GLY A 430 -11.20 -25.52 6.97
CA GLY A 430 -10.20 -25.92 7.97
C GLY A 430 -8.94 -25.05 7.98
N THR A 431 -8.80 -24.11 7.06
CA THR A 431 -7.70 -23.13 7.03
C THR A 431 -8.02 -21.84 7.81
N GLY A 432 -9.27 -21.64 8.22
CA GLY A 432 -9.77 -20.40 8.82
C GLY A 432 -10.46 -20.51 10.20
N TYR A 433 -11.27 -19.49 10.51
CA TYR A 433 -11.96 -19.27 11.79
C TYR A 433 -13.47 -19.58 11.76
N SER A 434 -13.95 -20.51 10.94
CA SER A 434 -15.36 -20.89 10.88
C SER A 434 -15.74 -21.62 12.14
N SER A 435 -16.73 -21.08 12.82
CA SER A 435 -17.36 -21.82 13.90
C SER A 435 -18.31 -22.86 13.31
N LEU A 436 -18.36 -24.05 13.92
CA LEU A 436 -19.38 -25.06 13.63
C LEU A 436 -20.82 -24.49 13.70
N ALA A 437 -21.02 -23.44 14.50
CA ALA A 437 -22.27 -22.71 14.58
C ALA A 437 -22.63 -22.01 13.26
N GLN A 438 -21.65 -21.44 12.56
CA GLN A 438 -21.85 -20.77 11.26
C GLN A 438 -22.22 -21.77 10.18
N LEU A 439 -21.48 -22.88 10.09
CA LEU A 439 -21.77 -24.01 9.19
C LEU A 439 -23.20 -24.51 9.34
N ARG A 440 -23.68 -24.69 10.59
CA ARG A 440 -25.05 -25.14 10.86
C ARG A 440 -26.10 -24.07 10.50
N SER A 441 -25.75 -22.79 10.58
CA SER A 441 -26.69 -21.69 10.40
C SER A 441 -26.89 -21.27 8.92
N LEU A 442 -25.98 -21.69 8.06
CA LEU A 442 -25.97 -21.36 6.64
C LEU A 442 -26.32 -22.60 5.83
N PRO A 443 -27.17 -22.49 4.79
CA PRO A 443 -27.67 -23.65 4.08
C PRO A 443 -26.67 -24.12 3.02
N PHE A 444 -25.46 -24.54 3.40
CA PHE A 444 -24.49 -25.11 2.46
C PHE A 444 -24.94 -26.49 1.94
N ASP A 445 -24.56 -26.81 0.71
CA ASP A 445 -24.82 -28.10 0.06
C ASP A 445 -23.61 -29.03 0.09
N ARG A 446 -22.40 -28.49 0.29
CA ARG A 446 -21.15 -29.24 0.22
C ARG A 446 -20.02 -28.55 0.99
N ILE A 447 -19.05 -29.34 1.45
CA ILE A 447 -17.79 -28.86 2.05
C ILE A 447 -16.61 -29.34 1.19
N LYS A 448 -15.70 -28.44 0.80
CA LYS A 448 -14.44 -28.79 0.14
C LYS A 448 -13.29 -28.74 1.15
N ILE A 449 -12.45 -29.78 1.16
CA ILE A 449 -11.27 -29.90 2.01
C ILE A 449 -10.08 -29.34 1.26
N ASP A 450 -9.44 -28.34 1.87
CA ASP A 450 -8.26 -27.67 1.32
C ASP A 450 -7.12 -28.65 0.98
N ARG A 451 -6.46 -28.40 -0.15
CA ARG A 451 -5.36 -29.20 -0.69
C ARG A 451 -4.19 -29.41 0.30
N SER A 452 -3.92 -28.48 1.20
CA SER A 452 -2.81 -28.59 2.16
C SER A 452 -2.99 -29.78 3.12
N PHE A 453 -4.23 -30.11 3.49
CA PHE A 453 -4.53 -31.29 4.32
C PHE A 453 -4.51 -32.59 3.51
N VAL A 454 -4.99 -32.55 2.27
CA VAL A 454 -5.06 -33.72 1.39
C VAL A 454 -3.67 -34.15 0.90
N SER A 455 -2.83 -33.20 0.48
CA SER A 455 -1.47 -33.46 -0.01
C SER A 455 -0.57 -34.09 1.06
N SER A 456 -0.79 -33.78 2.34
CA SER A 456 -0.02 -34.30 3.48
C SER A 456 -0.68 -35.50 4.18
N LEU A 457 -1.80 -36.00 3.65
CA LEU A 457 -2.65 -37.02 4.28
C LEU A 457 -1.92 -38.34 4.60
N VAL A 458 -0.99 -38.75 3.74
CA VAL A 458 -0.27 -40.03 3.86
C VAL A 458 0.85 -39.95 4.90
N ASP A 459 1.56 -38.82 4.94
CA ASP A 459 2.77 -38.66 5.74
C ASP A 459 2.55 -37.98 7.09
N ASN A 460 1.43 -37.24 7.25
CA ASN A 460 1.12 -36.49 8.46
C ASN A 460 -0.14 -37.01 9.15
N LYS A 461 0.04 -37.54 10.37
CA LYS A 461 -1.06 -38.02 11.22
C LYS A 461 -2.06 -36.93 11.60
N ASP A 462 -1.58 -35.70 11.77
CA ASP A 462 -2.44 -34.56 12.14
C ASP A 462 -3.35 -34.20 10.96
N SER A 463 -2.80 -34.12 9.75
CA SER A 463 -3.59 -33.93 8.53
C SER A 463 -4.63 -35.04 8.33
N ALA A 464 -4.25 -36.30 8.55
CA ALA A 464 -5.19 -37.42 8.50
C ALA A 464 -6.30 -37.35 9.55
N ALA A 465 -5.99 -36.90 10.77
CA ALA A 465 -6.98 -36.69 11.81
C ALA A 465 -7.95 -35.56 11.44
N ILE A 466 -7.46 -34.47 10.85
CA ILE A 466 -8.28 -33.34 10.39
C ILE A 466 -9.20 -33.78 9.26
N VAL A 467 -8.69 -34.44 8.21
CA VAL A 467 -9.50 -34.94 7.10
C VAL A 467 -10.59 -35.90 7.59
N ASN A 468 -10.26 -36.82 8.51
CA ASN A 468 -11.24 -37.72 9.13
C ASN A 468 -12.31 -36.97 9.95
N ALA A 469 -11.91 -35.94 10.69
CA ALA A 469 -12.85 -35.12 11.47
C ALA A 469 -13.81 -34.36 10.54
N ILE A 470 -13.31 -33.77 9.45
CA ILE A 470 -14.14 -33.10 8.44
C ILE A 470 -15.06 -34.12 7.75
N ALA A 471 -14.55 -35.30 7.40
CA ALA A 471 -15.33 -36.41 6.85
C ALA A 471 -16.55 -36.78 7.72
N GLN A 472 -16.31 -36.95 9.02
CA GLN A 472 -17.35 -37.26 9.98
C GLN A 472 -18.32 -36.10 10.21
N LEU A 473 -17.82 -34.86 10.16
CA LEU A 473 -18.65 -33.67 10.28
C LEU A 473 -19.65 -33.57 9.11
N GLY A 474 -19.17 -33.69 7.87
CA GLY A 474 -20.05 -33.63 6.69
C GLY A 474 -21.11 -34.74 6.74
N LYS A 475 -20.72 -35.97 7.10
CA LYS A 475 -21.68 -37.06 7.33
C LYS A 475 -22.71 -36.74 8.41
N GLY A 476 -22.31 -36.10 9.51
CA GLY A 476 -23.20 -35.72 10.61
C GLY A 476 -24.16 -34.58 10.25
N LEU A 477 -23.80 -33.74 9.28
CA LEU A 477 -24.59 -32.60 8.79
C LEU A 477 -25.36 -32.90 7.49
N ASP A 478 -25.25 -34.13 6.97
CA ASP A 478 -25.77 -34.51 5.65
C ASP A 478 -25.23 -33.62 4.50
N MET A 479 -23.95 -33.23 4.63
CA MET A 479 -23.24 -32.41 3.66
C MET A 479 -22.16 -33.26 2.97
N PRO A 480 -22.31 -33.55 1.66
CA PRO A 480 -21.27 -34.14 0.84
C PRO A 480 -19.93 -33.41 0.95
N ILE A 481 -18.85 -34.16 0.75
CA ILE A 481 -17.49 -33.63 0.88
C ILE A 481 -16.75 -33.79 -0.44
N THR A 482 -15.99 -32.75 -0.81
CA THR A 482 -15.00 -32.81 -1.88
C THR A 482 -13.60 -32.71 -1.29
N ALA A 483 -12.66 -33.53 -1.74
CA ALA A 483 -11.25 -33.46 -1.38
C ALA A 483 -10.43 -32.93 -2.56
N GLU A 484 -9.61 -31.90 -2.31
CA GLU A 484 -8.84 -31.23 -3.35
C GLU A 484 -7.37 -31.63 -3.38
N GLY A 485 -6.75 -31.51 -4.54
CA GLY A 485 -5.30 -31.73 -4.68
C GLY A 485 -4.90 -33.20 -4.54
N ILE A 486 -5.71 -34.11 -5.06
CA ILE A 486 -5.34 -35.53 -5.18
C ILE A 486 -4.27 -35.65 -6.28
N GLU A 487 -3.02 -35.85 -5.86
CA GLU A 487 -1.86 -35.90 -6.78
C GLU A 487 -1.37 -37.31 -7.08
N ASN A 488 -1.65 -38.29 -6.21
CA ASN A 488 -1.14 -39.65 -6.34
C ASN A 488 -2.14 -40.70 -5.84
N GLY A 489 -1.90 -41.96 -6.23
CA GLY A 489 -2.77 -43.09 -5.89
C GLY A 489 -2.82 -43.40 -4.38
N ALA A 490 -1.76 -43.13 -3.62
CA ALA A 490 -1.76 -43.40 -2.18
C ALA A 490 -2.69 -42.45 -1.41
N VAL A 491 -2.73 -41.17 -1.79
CA VAL A 491 -3.70 -40.19 -1.26
C VAL A 491 -5.13 -40.62 -1.61
N LEU A 492 -5.37 -41.05 -2.84
CA LEU A 492 -6.67 -41.54 -3.29
C LEU A 492 -7.13 -42.77 -2.47
N GLU A 493 -6.28 -43.78 -2.32
CA GLU A 493 -6.57 -44.98 -1.52
C GLU A 493 -6.96 -44.62 -0.09
N ARG A 494 -6.23 -43.67 0.50
CA ARG A 494 -6.51 -43.21 1.85
C ARG A 494 -7.83 -42.44 1.94
N LEU A 495 -8.17 -41.63 0.95
CA LEU A 495 -9.42 -40.88 0.90
C LEU A 495 -10.64 -41.79 0.77
N MET A 496 -10.53 -42.89 0.00
CA MET A 496 -11.62 -43.87 -0.16
C MET A 496 -12.05 -44.52 1.16
N GLU A 497 -11.17 -44.59 2.17
CA GLU A 497 -11.50 -45.12 3.49
C GLU A 497 -12.50 -44.24 4.27
N PHE A 498 -12.59 -42.95 3.96
CA PHE A 498 -13.44 -41.99 4.68
C PHE A 498 -14.91 -41.97 4.22
N GLY A 499 -15.28 -42.82 3.26
CA GLY A 499 -16.64 -42.93 2.74
C GLY A 499 -16.89 -42.05 1.53
N SER A 500 -18.17 -41.73 1.24
CA SER A 500 -18.60 -40.99 0.05
C SER A 500 -17.98 -39.60 -0.06
N ILE A 501 -17.03 -39.46 -0.99
CA ILE A 501 -16.20 -38.25 -1.19
C ILE A 501 -16.06 -38.04 -2.71
N THR A 502 -16.25 -36.79 -3.14
CA THR A 502 -15.87 -36.34 -4.47
C THR A 502 -14.39 -35.91 -4.43
N GLY A 503 -13.61 -36.20 -5.46
CA GLY A 503 -12.20 -35.84 -5.52
C GLY A 503 -11.89 -35.00 -6.75
N GLN A 504 -10.91 -34.11 -6.58
CA GLN A 504 -10.31 -33.33 -7.65
C GLN A 504 -8.79 -33.25 -7.47
N GLY A 505 -8.07 -33.12 -8.58
CA GLY A 505 -6.62 -32.97 -8.57
C GLY A 505 -5.92 -33.65 -9.74
N TYR A 506 -4.61 -33.41 -9.83
CA TYR A 506 -3.76 -33.76 -10.97
C TYR A 506 -3.66 -35.25 -11.25
N TYR A 507 -4.03 -36.11 -10.30
CA TYR A 507 -4.15 -37.55 -10.53
C TYR A 507 -5.18 -37.87 -11.63
N TYR A 508 -6.26 -37.08 -11.74
CA TYR A 508 -7.31 -37.26 -12.75
C TYR A 508 -7.06 -36.48 -14.05
N GLY A 509 -6.20 -35.46 -13.98
CA GLY A 509 -5.88 -34.59 -15.09
C GLY A 509 -5.57 -33.20 -14.59
N ARG A 510 -4.82 -32.43 -15.38
CA ARG A 510 -4.67 -30.99 -15.12
C ARG A 510 -5.89 -30.24 -15.65
N PRO A 511 -6.16 -29.02 -15.16
CA PRO A 511 -7.20 -28.18 -15.75
C PRO A 511 -6.98 -27.98 -17.25
N GLN A 512 -8.03 -28.13 -18.05
CA GLN A 512 -7.97 -28.09 -19.52
C GLN A 512 -8.88 -26.99 -20.10
N PRO A 513 -8.54 -26.43 -21.28
CA PRO A 513 -9.42 -25.47 -21.96
C PRO A 513 -10.69 -26.15 -22.50
N ALA A 514 -11.74 -25.35 -22.72
CA ALA A 514 -13.06 -25.80 -23.17
C ALA A 514 -13.04 -26.78 -24.36
N ARG A 515 -12.15 -26.52 -25.33
CA ARG A 515 -12.03 -27.35 -26.53
C ARG A 515 -11.57 -28.77 -26.21
N GLU A 516 -10.53 -28.92 -25.41
CA GLU A 516 -10.00 -30.24 -25.02
C GLU A 516 -11.03 -31.03 -24.21
N VAL A 517 -11.74 -30.35 -23.30
CA VAL A 517 -12.82 -30.94 -22.52
C VAL A 517 -13.95 -31.43 -23.42
N SER A 518 -14.36 -30.62 -24.40
CA SER A 518 -15.40 -30.99 -25.35
C SER A 518 -14.98 -32.18 -26.22
N GLU A 519 -13.75 -32.20 -26.72
CA GLU A 519 -13.21 -33.33 -27.49
C GLU A 519 -13.17 -34.61 -26.64
N TRP A 520 -12.74 -34.51 -25.37
CA TRP A 520 -12.70 -35.62 -24.43
C TRP A 520 -14.11 -36.16 -24.09
N LEU A 521 -15.05 -35.28 -23.73
CA LEU A 521 -16.44 -35.64 -23.44
C LEU A 521 -17.13 -36.30 -24.64
N GLY A 522 -16.83 -35.84 -25.86
CA GLY A 522 -17.32 -36.47 -27.10
C GLY A 522 -16.82 -37.88 -27.30
N GLY A 523 -15.57 -38.17 -26.89
CA GLY A 523 -14.97 -39.49 -26.93
C GLY A 523 -15.57 -40.49 -25.93
N ILE A 524 -16.13 -40.00 -24.82
CA ILE A 524 -16.79 -40.81 -23.77
C ILE A 524 -18.33 -40.71 -23.79
N GLU A 525 -18.90 -40.15 -24.87
CA GLU A 525 -20.35 -39.99 -25.12
C GLU A 525 -21.11 -39.18 -24.04
N LEU A 526 -20.47 -38.18 -23.43
CA LEU A 526 -21.05 -37.30 -22.40
C LEU A 526 -21.38 -35.89 -22.91
N ILE A 527 -21.80 -35.78 -24.17
CA ILE A 527 -22.29 -34.52 -24.79
C ILE A 527 -23.78 -34.65 -25.06
N ALA A 528 -24.57 -33.68 -24.61
CA ALA A 528 -26.02 -33.71 -24.68
C ALA A 528 -26.57 -33.69 -26.12
N ASN A 529 -25.76 -33.29 -27.11
CA ASN A 529 -26.20 -33.18 -28.51
C ASN A 529 -25.09 -33.52 -29.53
N ARG A 530 -25.04 -34.77 -30.02
CA ARG A 530 -24.06 -35.27 -31.00
C ARG A 530 -24.05 -34.47 -32.33
N GLN A 531 -25.17 -33.84 -32.68
CA GLN A 531 -25.32 -33.02 -33.89
C GLN A 531 -24.54 -31.69 -33.84
N PHE A 532 -24.18 -31.18 -32.66
CA PHE A 532 -23.44 -29.91 -32.52
C PHE A 532 -21.96 -30.05 -32.90
N LEU A 533 -21.35 -31.21 -32.59
CA LEU A 533 -19.99 -31.55 -33.03
C LEU A 533 -19.92 -31.62 -34.58
N GLU A 534 -20.92 -32.20 -35.23
CA GLU A 534 -20.92 -32.38 -36.68
C GLU A 534 -21.15 -31.08 -37.48
N SER A 535 -21.79 -30.06 -36.91
CA SER A 535 -22.09 -28.79 -37.60
C SER A 535 -20.99 -27.72 -37.48
N GLU A 536 -20.24 -27.67 -36.38
CA GLU A 536 -19.30 -26.56 -36.10
C GLU A 536 -17.81 -26.93 -36.22
N LEU A 537 -17.43 -28.21 -36.16
CA LEU A 537 -16.06 -28.66 -36.38
C LEU A 537 -15.45 -28.21 -37.74
N PRO A 538 -16.21 -28.06 -38.85
CA PRO A 538 -15.67 -27.51 -40.09
C PRO A 538 -15.42 -25.99 -40.05
N GLN A 539 -16.13 -25.23 -39.22
CA GLN A 539 -16.00 -23.76 -39.17
C GLN A 539 -14.82 -23.33 -38.29
N LEU A 540 -14.54 -24.09 -37.21
CA LEU A 540 -13.32 -23.95 -36.41
C LEU A 540 -12.03 -24.35 -37.17
N ARG A 541 -12.14 -25.17 -38.23
CA ARG A 541 -11.00 -25.52 -39.12
C ARG A 541 -10.57 -24.37 -40.04
N CYS A 542 -11.50 -23.51 -40.48
CA CYS A 542 -11.19 -22.41 -41.39
C CYS A 542 -10.60 -21.18 -40.69
N ALA A 543 -10.99 -20.90 -39.44
CA ALA A 543 -10.49 -19.74 -38.70
C ALA A 543 -8.99 -19.85 -38.32
N ALA A 544 -8.43 -21.07 -38.28
CA ALA A 544 -7.02 -21.31 -37.95
C ALA A 544 -6.07 -21.36 -39.16
N SER A 545 -6.57 -21.12 -40.38
CA SER A 545 -5.77 -21.23 -41.62
C SER A 545 -5.31 -19.88 -42.20
N GLN A 546 -5.60 -18.75 -41.52
CA GLN A 546 -5.09 -17.44 -41.91
C GLN A 546 -4.15 -16.91 -40.81
N GLU A 547 -2.87 -16.82 -41.20
CA GLU A 547 -1.75 -16.17 -40.51
C GLU A 547 -1.11 -16.89 -39.31
N VAL A 548 -0.32 -17.93 -39.62
CA VAL A 548 0.89 -18.25 -38.85
C VAL A 548 2.09 -18.13 -39.80
N PRO A 549 3.03 -17.18 -39.61
CA PRO A 549 4.28 -17.17 -40.36
C PRO A 549 5.12 -18.39 -39.97
N ALA A 550 5.77 -19.01 -40.95
CA ALA A 550 6.56 -20.23 -40.79
C ALA A 550 7.64 -20.10 -39.67
N PRO A 551 7.91 -21.18 -38.91
CA PRO A 551 8.92 -21.16 -37.87
C PRO A 551 10.32 -21.02 -38.47
N GLN A 552 11.12 -20.12 -37.89
CA GLN A 552 12.56 -20.02 -38.16
C GLN A 552 13.31 -21.18 -37.51
N PRO A 553 14.44 -21.64 -38.09
CA PRO A 553 15.16 -22.82 -37.60
C PRO A 553 15.87 -22.57 -36.26
N GLU A 554 15.83 -23.60 -35.41
CA GLU A 554 16.38 -23.68 -34.06
C GLU A 554 17.84 -23.19 -33.95
N ALA A 555 18.11 -22.40 -32.91
CA ALA A 555 19.45 -22.13 -32.41
C ALA A 555 19.84 -23.18 -31.35
N PRO A 556 21.14 -23.57 -31.27
CA PRO A 556 21.56 -24.78 -30.58
C PRO A 556 21.60 -24.64 -29.04
N ASP A 557 21.42 -25.79 -28.39
CA ASP A 557 21.45 -26.06 -26.94
C ASP A 557 22.38 -25.15 -26.12
N ALA A 558 21.82 -24.56 -25.07
CA ALA A 558 22.55 -23.95 -23.96
C ALA A 558 22.61 -24.91 -22.75
N PRO A 559 23.71 -24.91 -21.97
CA PRO A 559 24.13 -26.03 -21.15
C PRO A 559 23.39 -26.15 -19.80
N SER A 560 23.41 -27.38 -19.30
CA SER A 560 22.92 -27.85 -18.00
C SER A 560 23.30 -26.96 -16.80
N ASP A 561 22.28 -26.68 -16.00
CA ASP A 561 22.26 -25.97 -14.72
C ASP A 561 23.17 -26.63 -13.65
N PRO A 562 24.01 -25.88 -12.91
CA PRO A 562 24.76 -26.43 -11.79
C PRO A 562 23.98 -26.35 -10.47
N ALA A 563 23.84 -27.50 -9.82
CA ALA A 563 23.19 -27.71 -8.53
C ALA A 563 23.60 -26.71 -7.44
N ILE A 564 22.61 -26.02 -6.86
CA ILE A 564 22.74 -25.20 -5.65
C ILE A 564 22.65 -26.13 -4.42
N LYS A 565 23.75 -26.20 -3.64
CA LYS A 565 23.75 -26.80 -2.29
C LYS A 565 23.25 -25.78 -1.25
N PRO A 566 22.53 -26.21 -0.21
CA PRO A 566 22.03 -25.30 0.83
C PRO A 566 23.14 -24.88 1.80
N ALA A 567 23.22 -23.57 2.07
CA ALA A 567 24.10 -22.99 3.07
C ALA A 567 23.53 -23.21 4.49
N LYS A 568 24.42 -23.60 5.42
CA LYS A 568 24.13 -23.81 6.84
C LYS A 568 23.83 -22.49 7.55
N ARG A 569 22.81 -22.51 8.41
CA ARG A 569 22.53 -21.51 9.45
C ARG A 569 23.70 -21.44 10.45
N ALA A 570 24.12 -20.22 10.78
CA ALA A 570 24.80 -19.84 12.02
C ALA A 570 24.16 -18.54 12.50
#